data_AF-A0A538FLB5-F1
#
_entry.id   AF-A0A538FLB5-F1
#
_cell.length_a   1.000
_cell.length_b   1.000
_cell.length_c   1.000
_cell.angle_alpha   90.00
_cell.angle_beta   90.00
_cell.angle_gamma   90.00
#
_symmetry.space_group_name_H-M   'P 1'
#
loop_
_entity.id
_entity.type
_entity.pdbx_description
1 polymer ?
#
loop_
_entity_poly.entity_id
_entity_poly.type
_entity_poly.pdbx_seq_one_letter_code
_entity_poly.pdbx_strand_id
1 'polypeptide(L)'
;MARSLLVPTCVWRARPEVVVALDERFGEPVDCYVNGSQVWLRDDGPGEIVLEWRLHPVAGYRRPSGVDTYDVFSAVALALARGQEPVAPLGALWDGLEAFPAYGDEAEPSPLSAAATEALGLAPDGCGLVDHAAIGDAWERSRGAVSIVDALLRQLVPDPPAGDLS
;
A
#
# COMPACT_ATOMS: atom_id res chain seq x y z
N MET A 1 -20.25 -18.73 9.83
CA MET A 1 -19.07 -17.88 9.60
C MET A 1 -18.96 -17.68 8.11
N ALA A 2 -19.03 -16.43 7.64
CA ALA A 2 -18.74 -16.15 6.23
C ALA A 2 -17.28 -16.55 6.00
N ARG A 3 -17.04 -17.33 4.94
CA ARG A 3 -15.69 -17.69 4.51
C ARG A 3 -15.00 -16.37 4.16
N SER A 4 -13.90 -16.03 4.82
CA SER A 4 -13.15 -14.82 4.46
C SER A 4 -12.73 -14.97 3.00
N LEU A 5 -13.12 -14.00 2.17
CA LEU A 5 -12.71 -13.95 0.77
C LEU A 5 -11.26 -13.48 0.76
N LEU A 6 -10.35 -14.36 0.34
CA LEU A 6 -8.97 -13.98 0.15
C LEU A 6 -8.88 -13.07 -1.07
N VAL A 7 -8.19 -11.94 -0.90
CA VAL A 7 -8.02 -10.91 -1.93
C VAL A 7 -6.63 -11.05 -2.54
N PRO A 8 -6.50 -11.06 -3.88
CA PRO A 8 -5.20 -10.98 -4.54
C PRO A 8 -4.59 -9.59 -4.33
N THR A 9 -3.36 -9.55 -3.82
CA THR A 9 -2.75 -8.31 -3.34
C THR A 9 -1.27 -8.25 -3.71
N CYS A 10 -0.80 -7.09 -4.14
CA CYS A 10 0.61 -6.71 -4.28
C CYS A 10 0.98 -5.65 -3.25
N VAL A 11 2.19 -5.73 -2.68
CA VAL A 11 2.65 -4.80 -1.63
C VAL A 11 4.07 -4.34 -1.89
N TRP A 12 4.32 -3.05 -1.63
CA TRP A 12 5.65 -2.43 -1.59
C TRP A 12 5.82 -1.72 -0.24
N ARG A 13 6.97 -1.90 0.41
CA ARG A 13 7.39 -1.08 1.55
C ARG A 13 7.64 0.35 1.08
N ALA A 14 7.30 1.31 1.94
CA ALA A 14 7.55 2.72 1.66
C ALA A 14 9.05 2.97 1.51
N ARG A 15 9.42 3.51 0.36
CA ARG A 15 10.77 3.94 0.00
C ARG A 15 10.66 5.13 -0.96
N PRO A 16 11.64 6.05 -0.99
CA PRO A 16 11.55 7.27 -1.80
C PRO A 16 11.19 6.98 -3.26
N GLU A 17 11.76 5.96 -3.85
CA GLU A 17 11.52 5.55 -5.23
C GLU A 17 10.07 5.09 -5.49
N VAL A 18 9.38 4.51 -4.50
CA VAL A 18 7.95 4.15 -4.63
C VAL A 18 7.08 5.42 -4.63
N VAL A 19 7.36 6.37 -3.75
CA VAL A 19 6.59 7.62 -3.66
C VAL A 19 6.79 8.47 -4.91
N VAL A 20 8.02 8.57 -5.40
CA VAL A 20 8.33 9.30 -6.64
C VAL A 20 7.69 8.60 -7.84
N ALA A 21 7.76 7.26 -7.92
CA ALA A 21 7.10 6.52 -9.00
C ALA A 21 5.58 6.72 -9.00
N LEU A 22 4.93 6.74 -7.83
CA LEU A 22 3.50 7.05 -7.72
C LEU A 22 3.18 8.43 -8.29
N ASP A 23 3.94 9.47 -7.90
CA ASP A 23 3.71 10.84 -8.41
C ASP A 23 3.93 10.93 -9.91
N GLU A 24 5.03 10.39 -10.42
CA GLU A 24 5.38 10.44 -11.85
C GLU A 24 4.40 9.66 -12.75
N ARG A 25 3.88 8.52 -12.26
CA ARG A 25 3.05 7.61 -13.06
C ARG A 25 1.56 7.86 -12.88
N PHE A 26 1.13 8.14 -11.64
CA PHE A 26 -0.27 8.19 -11.26
C PHE A 26 -0.75 9.62 -10.99
N GLY A 27 0.15 10.53 -10.62
CA GLY A 27 -0.20 11.89 -10.19
C GLY A 27 -0.90 11.91 -8.85
N GLU A 28 -1.80 12.89 -8.67
CA GLU A 28 -2.47 13.10 -7.38
C GLU A 28 -3.44 11.95 -7.03
N PRO A 29 -3.56 11.58 -5.74
CA PRO A 29 -4.55 10.63 -5.26
C PRO A 29 -5.98 11.11 -5.54
N VAL A 30 -6.88 10.17 -5.86
CA VAL A 30 -8.31 10.46 -6.05
C VAL A 30 -9.05 10.64 -4.72
N ASP A 31 -8.52 10.10 -3.63
CA ASP A 31 -9.03 10.30 -2.27
C ASP A 31 -7.91 10.23 -1.23
N CYS A 32 -8.10 10.93 -0.12
CA CYS A 32 -7.15 11.05 0.99
C CYS A 32 -7.90 10.99 2.31
N TYR A 33 -7.48 10.11 3.22
CA TYR A 33 -8.12 9.96 4.52
C TYR A 33 -7.35 10.68 5.62
N VAL A 34 -8.09 11.19 6.62
CA VAL A 34 -7.52 11.84 7.82
C VAL A 34 -6.57 10.94 8.62
N ASN A 35 -6.64 9.62 8.41
CA ASN A 35 -5.72 8.66 9.00
C ASN A 35 -4.36 8.59 8.28
N GLY A 36 -4.17 9.34 7.18
CA GLY A 36 -2.94 9.43 6.40
C GLY A 36 -2.93 8.59 5.12
N SER A 37 -3.96 7.78 4.87
CA SER A 37 -4.03 6.94 3.68
C SER A 37 -4.26 7.78 2.42
N GLN A 38 -3.65 7.36 1.31
CA GLN A 38 -3.81 7.97 -0.02
C GLN A 38 -4.30 6.90 -0.99
N VAL A 39 -5.28 7.23 -1.85
CA VAL A 39 -5.95 6.26 -2.73
C VAL A 39 -5.90 6.69 -4.18
N TRP A 40 -5.62 5.74 -5.06
CA TRP A 40 -5.79 5.87 -6.52
C TRP A 40 -6.67 4.72 -7.02
N LEU A 41 -7.46 4.99 -8.06
CA LEU A 41 -8.23 3.98 -8.79
C LEU A 41 -7.76 4.01 -10.25
N ARG A 42 -7.37 2.87 -10.78
CA ARG A 42 -6.87 2.75 -12.16
C ARG A 42 -7.47 1.54 -12.86
N ASP A 43 -7.77 1.66 -14.14
CA ASP A 43 -8.39 0.65 -14.98
C ASP A 43 -7.39 -0.18 -15.80
N ASP A 44 -6.10 -0.12 -15.45
CA ASP A 44 -5.01 -0.85 -16.08
C ASP A 44 -4.71 -2.21 -15.40
N GLY A 45 -5.70 -2.77 -14.70
CA GLY A 45 -5.61 -4.10 -14.11
C GLY A 45 -5.70 -5.25 -15.13
N PRO A 46 -5.40 -6.49 -14.73
CA PRO A 46 -5.54 -7.66 -15.58
C PRO A 46 -6.97 -7.80 -16.13
N GLY A 47 -7.12 -7.85 -17.45
CA GLY A 47 -8.46 -7.91 -18.06
C GLY A 47 -9.25 -6.61 -17.94
N GLU A 48 -8.58 -5.46 -17.81
CA GLU A 48 -9.19 -4.12 -17.72
C GLU A 48 -10.04 -3.93 -16.44
N ILE A 49 -9.78 -4.73 -15.41
CA ILE A 49 -10.39 -4.53 -14.10
C ILE A 49 -9.81 -3.28 -13.42
N VAL A 50 -10.58 -2.69 -12.53
CA VAL A 50 -10.10 -1.57 -11.72
C VAL A 50 -9.25 -2.08 -10.57
N LEU A 51 -8.03 -1.57 -10.45
CA LEU A 51 -7.19 -1.74 -9.28
C LEU A 51 -7.34 -0.52 -8.35
N GLU A 52 -7.54 -0.81 -7.07
CA GLU A 52 -7.32 0.18 -6.03
C GLU A 52 -5.87 0.11 -5.57
N TRP A 53 -5.23 1.28 -5.56
CA TRP A 53 -3.91 1.48 -5.01
C TRP A 53 -4.02 2.29 -3.74
N ARG A 54 -3.51 1.78 -2.63
CA ARG A 54 -3.62 2.42 -1.32
C ARG A 54 -2.25 2.55 -0.68
N LEU A 55 -1.81 3.79 -0.48
CA LEU A 55 -0.62 4.10 0.31
C LEU A 55 -1.04 4.15 1.79
N HIS A 56 -0.58 3.17 2.55
CA HIS A 56 -0.96 2.98 3.94
C HIS A 56 -0.08 3.79 4.89
N PRO A 57 -0.70 4.50 5.85
CA PRO A 57 0.02 5.29 6.83
C PRO A 57 0.73 4.39 7.85
N VAL A 58 1.71 4.97 8.56
CA VAL A 58 2.31 4.31 9.72
C VAL A 58 1.28 4.08 10.84
N ALA A 59 1.54 3.09 11.69
CA ALA A 59 0.78 2.92 12.94
C ALA A 59 0.83 4.21 13.79
N GLY A 60 -0.34 4.66 14.26
CA GLY A 60 -0.43 5.90 15.06
C GLY A 60 -0.10 7.19 14.30
N TYR A 61 -0.29 7.20 12.97
CA TYR A 61 -0.05 8.35 12.10
C TYR A 61 -0.51 9.68 12.69
N ARG A 62 0.32 10.70 12.44
CA ARG A 62 0.00 12.10 12.70
C ARG A 62 0.32 12.91 11.47
N ARG A 63 -0.68 13.69 11.02
CA ARG A 63 -0.49 14.65 9.94
C ARG A 63 0.61 15.66 10.30
N PRO A 64 1.56 15.95 9.39
CA PRO A 64 2.54 17.01 9.59
C PRO A 64 1.89 18.36 9.88
N SER A 65 2.49 19.14 10.76
CA SER A 65 2.00 20.49 11.07
C SER A 65 2.12 21.41 9.85
N GLY A 66 1.07 22.15 9.53
CA GLY A 66 1.09 23.15 8.47
C GLY A 66 0.84 22.64 7.05
N VAL A 67 0.48 21.36 6.88
CA VAL A 67 0.18 20.76 5.57
C VAL A 67 -1.20 20.10 5.64
N ASP A 68 -2.11 20.42 4.71
CA ASP A 68 -3.43 19.79 4.68
C ASP A 68 -3.35 18.28 4.38
N THR A 69 -4.37 17.51 4.77
CA THR A 69 -4.45 16.06 4.52
C THR A 69 -4.26 15.73 3.03
N TYR A 70 -4.84 16.54 2.15
CA TYR A 70 -4.76 16.36 0.70
C TYR A 70 -3.42 16.81 0.10
N ASP A 71 -2.67 17.66 0.82
CA ASP A 71 -1.38 18.18 0.34
C ASP A 71 -0.18 17.33 0.77
N VAL A 72 -0.35 16.41 1.73
CA VAL A 72 0.76 15.63 2.31
C VAL A 72 1.51 14.85 1.24
N PHE A 73 0.79 14.14 0.36
CA PHE A 73 1.42 13.34 -0.68
C PHE A 73 2.23 14.21 -1.64
N SER A 74 1.59 15.19 -2.29
CA SER A 74 2.23 16.03 -3.30
C SER A 74 3.43 16.81 -2.73
N ALA A 75 3.33 17.32 -1.49
CA ALA A 75 4.43 18.01 -0.83
C ALA A 75 5.65 17.10 -0.59
N VAL A 76 5.41 15.86 -0.17
CA VAL A 76 6.48 14.88 0.10
C VAL A 76 7.08 14.36 -1.20
N ALA A 77 6.25 13.97 -2.17
CA ALA A 77 6.70 13.49 -3.46
C ALA A 77 7.59 14.51 -4.18
N LEU A 78 7.16 15.78 -4.22
CA LEU A 78 7.94 16.87 -4.80
C LEU A 78 9.31 17.05 -4.12
N ALA A 79 9.34 17.02 -2.79
CA ALA A 79 10.59 17.15 -2.03
C ALA A 79 11.53 15.99 -2.34
N LEU A 80 11.04 14.74 -2.32
CA LEU A 80 11.82 13.55 -2.62
C LEU A 80 12.38 13.56 -4.05
N ALA A 81 11.55 13.92 -5.04
CA ALA A 81 11.96 14.00 -6.44
C ALA A 81 13.07 15.04 -6.67
N ARG A 82 13.12 16.09 -5.84
CA ARG A 82 14.14 17.15 -5.89
C ARG A 82 15.36 16.88 -5.00
N GLY A 83 15.40 15.75 -4.29
CA GLY A 83 16.43 15.47 -3.29
C GLY A 83 16.42 16.45 -2.11
N GLN A 84 15.25 17.01 -1.80
CA GLN A 84 15.02 17.93 -0.68
C GLN A 84 14.46 17.19 0.53
N GLU A 85 14.56 17.81 1.70
CA GLU A 85 13.97 17.27 2.91
C GLU A 85 12.43 17.44 2.88
N PRO A 86 11.66 16.35 3.04
CA PRO A 86 10.20 16.43 3.07
C PRO A 86 9.68 17.06 4.37
N VAL A 87 8.40 17.46 4.36
CA VAL A 87 7.70 18.07 5.51
C VAL A 87 7.66 17.17 6.76
N ALA A 88 7.86 15.87 6.59
CA ALA A 88 8.18 14.90 7.63
C ALA A 88 8.96 13.72 7.02
N PRO A 89 9.78 13.01 7.81
CA PRO A 89 10.47 11.81 7.34
C PRO A 89 9.48 10.76 6.79
N LEU A 90 9.85 10.08 5.71
CA LEU A 90 8.99 9.10 5.05
C LEU A 90 8.48 8.01 6.02
N GLY A 91 9.38 7.48 6.85
CA GLY A 91 9.05 6.46 7.87
C GLY A 91 8.20 6.97 9.04
N ALA A 92 7.80 8.24 9.06
CA ALA A 92 6.80 8.79 9.97
C ALA A 92 5.43 9.00 9.30
N LEU A 93 5.34 8.77 7.98
CA LEU A 93 4.15 9.03 7.18
C LEU A 93 3.49 7.74 6.71
N TRP A 94 4.24 6.90 5.99
CA TRP A 94 3.68 5.70 5.35
C TRP A 94 4.54 4.47 5.60
N ASP A 95 3.88 3.34 5.79
CA ASP A 95 4.55 2.03 5.89
C ASP A 95 4.75 1.40 4.50
N GLY A 96 3.87 1.70 3.54
CA GLY A 96 3.93 1.08 2.22
C GLY A 96 2.66 1.20 1.37
N LEU A 97 2.80 0.78 0.12
CA LEU A 97 1.78 0.79 -0.92
C LEU A 97 1.19 -0.61 -1.08
N GLU A 98 -0.11 -0.67 -1.28
CA GLU A 98 -0.85 -1.87 -1.64
C GLU A 98 -1.57 -1.67 -2.97
N ALA A 99 -1.67 -2.71 -3.80
CA ALA A 99 -2.53 -2.77 -4.98
C ALA A 99 -3.38 -4.04 -4.96
N PHE A 100 -4.69 -3.91 -5.18
CA PHE A 100 -5.64 -5.03 -5.18
C PHE A 100 -6.85 -4.70 -6.08
N PRO A 101 -7.59 -5.71 -6.60
CA PRO A 101 -8.82 -5.47 -7.35
C PRO A 101 -9.86 -4.69 -6.54
N ALA A 102 -10.40 -3.64 -7.13
CA ALA A 102 -11.50 -2.88 -6.57
C ALA A 102 -12.83 -3.62 -6.76
N TYR A 103 -13.87 -3.16 -6.08
CA TYR A 103 -15.28 -3.57 -6.29
C TYR A 103 -15.59 -5.08 -6.17
N GLY A 104 -14.66 -5.87 -5.63
CA GLY A 104 -14.81 -7.31 -5.50
C GLY A 104 -14.49 -8.08 -6.78
N ASP A 105 -13.84 -7.45 -7.76
CA ASP A 105 -13.32 -8.14 -8.94
C ASP A 105 -12.28 -9.20 -8.56
N GLU A 106 -12.19 -10.26 -9.37
CA GLU A 106 -11.26 -11.36 -9.14
C GLU A 106 -10.05 -11.24 -10.07
N ALA A 107 -8.86 -11.45 -9.52
CA ALA A 107 -7.63 -11.57 -10.27
C ALA A 107 -6.77 -12.70 -9.71
N GLU A 108 -6.02 -13.36 -10.57
CA GLU A 108 -4.97 -14.25 -10.12
C GLU A 108 -3.75 -13.42 -9.67
N PRO A 109 -3.02 -13.81 -8.60
CA PRO A 109 -1.87 -13.03 -8.11
C PRO A 109 -0.79 -12.79 -9.17
N SER A 110 -0.49 -13.77 -10.02
CA SER A 110 0.57 -13.61 -11.03
C SER A 110 0.24 -12.54 -12.09
N PRO A 111 -0.93 -12.56 -12.75
CA PRO A 111 -1.37 -11.45 -13.61
C PRO A 111 -1.43 -10.10 -12.89
N LEU A 112 -1.92 -10.06 -11.64
CA LEU A 112 -1.96 -8.84 -10.84
C LEU A 112 -0.54 -8.28 -10.63
N SER A 113 0.42 -9.13 -10.24
CA SER A 113 1.81 -8.73 -10.06
C SER A 113 2.41 -8.15 -11.33
N ALA A 114 2.11 -8.74 -12.49
CA ALA A 114 2.65 -8.28 -13.76
C ALA A 114 2.10 -6.89 -14.11
N ALA A 115 0.76 -6.73 -14.08
CA ALA A 115 0.09 -5.46 -14.38
C ALA A 115 0.53 -4.35 -13.41
N ALA A 116 0.58 -4.64 -12.11
CA ALA A 116 0.98 -3.67 -11.11
C ALA A 116 2.47 -3.27 -11.23
N THR A 117 3.35 -4.23 -11.56
CA THR A 117 4.76 -3.93 -11.85
C THR A 117 4.91 -3.05 -13.08
N GLU A 118 4.12 -3.29 -14.12
CA GLU A 118 4.12 -2.47 -15.33
C GLU A 118 3.63 -1.03 -15.04
N ALA A 119 2.52 -0.90 -14.31
CA ALA A 119 1.94 0.40 -13.95
C ALA A 119 2.88 1.26 -13.10
N LEU A 120 3.47 0.67 -12.05
CA LEU A 120 4.34 1.40 -11.13
C LEU A 120 5.80 1.50 -11.64
N GLY A 121 6.24 0.56 -12.47
CA GLY A 121 7.63 0.40 -12.90
C GLY A 121 8.56 -0.22 -11.85
N LEU A 122 8.00 -0.77 -10.77
CA LEU A 122 8.73 -1.38 -9.65
C LEU A 122 8.11 -2.72 -9.26
N ALA A 123 8.93 -3.75 -9.07
CA ALA A 123 8.44 -5.05 -8.59
C ALA A 123 7.94 -4.96 -7.14
N PRO A 124 6.84 -5.64 -6.78
CA PRO A 124 6.35 -5.70 -5.40
C PRO A 124 7.30 -6.50 -4.50
N ASP A 125 7.32 -6.14 -3.22
CA ASP A 125 8.04 -6.89 -2.18
C ASP A 125 7.29 -8.18 -1.79
N GLY A 126 5.98 -8.23 -2.03
CA GLY A 126 5.16 -9.43 -1.87
C GLY A 126 3.93 -9.40 -2.77
N CYS A 127 3.53 -10.57 -3.28
CA CYS A 127 2.31 -10.76 -4.06
C CYS A 127 1.69 -12.13 -3.76
N GLY A 128 0.37 -12.19 -3.60
CA GLY A 128 -0.34 -13.41 -3.22
C GLY A 128 -1.77 -13.14 -2.78
N LEU A 129 -2.34 -14.07 -2.01
CA LEU A 129 -3.72 -14.00 -1.50
C LEU A 129 -3.70 -13.60 -0.03
N VAL A 130 -4.53 -12.63 0.36
CA VAL A 130 -4.55 -12.05 1.71
C VAL A 130 -5.97 -12.00 2.28
N ASP A 131 -6.09 -12.30 3.58
CA ASP A 131 -7.30 -12.10 4.36
C ASP A 131 -7.40 -10.63 4.84
N HIS A 132 -7.99 -9.76 4.00
CA HIS A 132 -8.18 -8.34 4.33
C HIS A 132 -9.11 -8.15 5.53
N ALA A 133 -10.10 -9.03 5.71
CA ALA A 133 -11.03 -8.94 6.83
C ALA A 133 -10.30 -9.13 8.16
N ALA A 134 -9.44 -10.15 8.27
CA ALA A 134 -8.65 -10.40 9.48
C ALA A 134 -7.69 -9.24 9.82
N ILE A 135 -7.12 -8.60 8.80
CA ILE A 135 -6.22 -7.44 8.97
C ILE A 135 -7.01 -6.20 9.42
N GLY A 136 -8.14 -5.91 8.76
CA GLY A 136 -9.04 -4.80 9.13
C GLY A 136 -9.52 -4.94 10.57
N ASP A 137 -9.98 -6.13 10.94
CA ASP A 137 -10.35 -6.51 12.30
C ASP A 137 -9.25 -6.25 13.33
N ALA A 138 -8.00 -6.62 13.01
CA ALA A 138 -6.87 -6.40 13.89
C ALA A 138 -6.52 -4.91 14.03
N TRP A 139 -6.57 -4.17 12.91
CA TRP A 139 -6.35 -2.73 12.89
C TRP A 139 -7.40 -1.99 13.74
N GLU A 140 -8.69 -2.31 13.56
CA GLU A 140 -9.79 -1.73 14.33
C GLU A 140 -9.67 -2.03 15.83
N ARG A 141 -9.42 -3.29 16.20
CA ARG A 141 -9.22 -3.69 17.61
C ARG A 141 -8.06 -2.95 18.25
N SER A 142 -6.99 -2.71 17.49
CA SER A 142 -5.82 -1.97 17.97
C SER A 142 -5.99 -0.45 17.94
N ARG A 143 -7.09 0.06 17.36
CA ARG A 143 -7.32 1.50 17.09
C ARG A 143 -6.20 2.11 16.24
N GLY A 144 -5.76 1.38 15.22
CA GLY A 144 -4.71 1.82 14.29
C GLY A 144 -3.29 1.79 14.87
N ALA A 145 -3.06 1.01 15.92
CA ALA A 145 -1.74 0.85 16.54
C ALA A 145 -0.89 -0.27 15.89
N VAL A 146 -1.40 -0.92 14.84
CA VAL A 146 -0.67 -1.93 14.07
C VAL A 146 -0.51 -1.49 12.62
N SER A 147 0.63 -1.85 12.02
CA SER A 147 0.88 -1.62 10.59
C SER A 147 0.05 -2.59 9.74
N ILE A 148 -0.72 -2.04 8.80
CA ILE A 148 -1.43 -2.84 7.79
C ILE A 148 -0.41 -3.50 6.87
N VAL A 149 0.62 -2.79 6.42
CA VAL A 149 1.63 -3.29 5.48
C VAL A 149 2.41 -4.47 6.05
N ASP A 150 2.83 -4.41 7.31
CA ASP A 150 3.47 -5.58 7.94
C ASP A 150 2.49 -6.75 8.12
N ALA A 151 1.19 -6.49 8.31
CA ALA A 151 0.18 -7.55 8.35
C ALA A 151 -0.05 -8.19 6.98
N LEU A 152 -0.07 -7.40 5.90
CA LEU A 152 -0.16 -7.87 4.52
C LEU A 152 1.08 -8.73 4.19
N LEU A 153 2.28 -8.19 4.40
CA LEU A 153 3.53 -8.89 4.06
C LEU A 153 3.71 -10.20 4.84
N ARG A 154 3.24 -10.29 6.08
CA ARG A 154 3.26 -11.56 6.85
C ARG A 154 2.40 -12.66 6.24
N GLN A 155 1.35 -12.31 5.48
CA GLN A 155 0.54 -13.31 4.76
C GLN A 155 1.12 -13.64 3.38
N LEU A 156 1.92 -12.73 2.80
CA LEU A 156 2.47 -12.85 1.45
C LEU A 156 3.86 -13.49 1.40
N VAL A 157 4.67 -13.26 2.44
CA VAL A 157 6.01 -13.82 2.55
C VAL A 157 5.90 -15.09 3.41
N PRO A 158 6.27 -16.27 2.89
CA PRO A 158 6.29 -17.47 3.71
C PRO A 158 7.23 -17.27 4.91
N ASP A 159 6.82 -17.76 6.08
CA ASP A 159 7.74 -17.86 7.22
C ASP A 159 9.04 -18.55 6.74
N PRO A 160 10.23 -18.08 7.17
CA PRO A 160 11.43 -18.86 6.94
C PRO A 160 11.17 -20.27 7.50
N PRO A 161 11.53 -21.34 6.76
CA PRO A 161 11.32 -22.69 7.27
C PRO A 161 11.91 -22.75 8.68
N ALA A 162 11.11 -23.22 9.64
CA ALA A 162 11.55 -23.39 11.01
C ALA A 162 12.90 -24.11 10.96
N GLY A 163 13.97 -23.39 11.31
CA GLY A 163 15.32 -23.91 11.20
C GLY A 163 15.36 -25.24 11.93
N ASP A 164 15.73 -26.28 11.20
CA ASP A 164 15.88 -27.62 11.74
C ASP A 164 16.89 -27.50 12.91
N LEU A 165 16.39 -27.56 14.14
CA LEU A 165 17.22 -27.70 15.32
C LEU A 165 17.74 -29.13 15.31
N SER A 166 18.83 -29.34 14.57
CA SER A 166 19.68 -30.54 14.61
C SER A 166 21.05 -30.19 15.15
#